data_AF-A0A1R1APC8-F1
#
_entry.id   AF-A0A1R1APC8-F1
#
_cell.length_a   1.000
_cell.length_b   1.000
_cell.length_c   1.000
_cell.angle_alpha   90.00
_cell.angle_beta   90.00
_cell.angle_gamma   90.00
#
_symmetry.space_group_name_H-M   'P 1'
#
loop_
_entity.id
_entity.type
_entity.pdbx_description
1 polymer ?
#
loop_
_entity_poly.entity_id
_entity_poly.type
_entity_poly.pdbx_seq_one_letter_code
_entity_poly.pdbx_strand_id
1 'polypeptide(L)'
;MGNTRRVSEQNESAQETARREVLEETGLEVTVDRLTGVYYEPHHDMHHFVFICKIVNNQAPQPCYKEITACQYCSIDDLPRPLSDFTYKRIQDALNPDQTESFHTIGPRQWFE
;
A
#
# COMPACT_ATOMS: atom_id res chain seq x y z
N MET A 1 21.50 10.47 5.24
CA MET A 1 20.04 10.37 5.44
C MET A 1 19.50 9.69 4.21
N GLY A 2 19.12 8.42 4.31
CA GLY A 2 18.77 7.59 3.16
C GLY A 2 17.50 8.11 2.49
N ASN A 3 17.53 8.25 1.17
CA ASN A 3 16.32 8.45 0.39
C ASN A 3 15.37 7.29 0.69
N THR A 4 14.21 7.57 1.27
CA THR A 4 13.11 6.60 1.40
C THR A 4 12.69 6.21 -0.01
N ARG A 5 12.86 4.94 -0.37
CA ARG A 5 12.79 4.50 -1.77
C ARG A 5 11.38 4.16 -2.25
N ARG A 6 10.33 4.68 -1.57
CA ARG A 6 8.93 4.25 -1.68
C ARG A 6 8.08 4.93 -2.75
N VAL A 7 8.71 5.76 -3.59
CA VAL A 7 8.04 6.57 -4.60
C VAL A 7 8.45 6.09 -5.98
N SER A 8 7.63 6.38 -7.00
CA SER A 8 7.97 6.01 -8.37
C SER A 8 9.32 6.61 -8.78
N GLU A 9 10.14 5.78 -9.41
CA GLU A 9 11.41 6.19 -10.00
C GLU A 9 11.22 6.66 -11.46
N GLN A 10 12.28 7.22 -12.06
CA GLN A 10 12.22 7.68 -13.45
C GLN A 10 11.99 6.51 -14.41
N ASN A 11 11.05 6.66 -15.34
CA ASN A 11 10.62 5.62 -16.28
C ASN A 11 9.93 4.41 -15.62
N GLU A 12 9.38 4.59 -14.41
CA GLU A 12 8.60 3.59 -13.70
C GLU A 12 7.11 3.98 -13.69
N SER A 13 6.23 3.11 -14.19
CA SER A 13 4.78 3.28 -14.02
C SER A 13 4.38 2.99 -12.57
N ALA A 14 3.23 3.52 -12.12
CA ALA A 14 2.74 3.26 -10.76
C ALA A 14 2.57 1.75 -10.44
N GLN A 15 2.27 0.93 -11.45
CA GLN A 15 2.16 -0.52 -11.30
C GLN A 15 3.53 -1.19 -11.14
N GLU A 16 4.56 -0.71 -11.86
CA GLU A 16 5.93 -1.19 -11.70
C GLU A 16 6.48 -0.82 -10.33
N THR A 17 6.25 0.43 -9.89
CA THR A 17 6.58 0.89 -8.53
C THR A 17 5.96 -0.05 -7.49
N ALA A 18 4.65 -0.28 -7.56
CA ALA A 18 3.95 -1.15 -6.61
C ALA A 18 4.55 -2.57 -6.56
N ARG A 19 4.92 -3.15 -7.71
CA ARG A 19 5.56 -4.47 -7.75
C ARG A 19 6.96 -4.46 -7.14
N ARG A 20 7.77 -3.44 -7.44
CA ARG A 20 9.12 -3.29 -6.89
C ARG A 20 9.08 -3.09 -5.38
N GLU A 21 8.25 -2.18 -4.87
CA GLU A 21 8.13 -1.92 -3.42
C GLU A 21 7.68 -3.16 -2.66
N VAL A 22 6.67 -3.88 -3.15
CA VAL A 22 6.18 -5.10 -2.47
C VAL A 22 7.31 -6.14 -2.39
N LEU A 23 8.10 -6.31 -3.44
CA LEU A 23 9.26 -7.19 -3.42
C LEU A 23 10.35 -6.70 -2.46
N GLU A 24 10.71 -5.41 -2.53
CA GLU A 24 11.77 -4.83 -1.70
C GLU A 24 11.42 -4.85 -0.21
N GLU A 25 10.16 -4.61 0.16
CA GLU A 25 9.72 -4.48 1.55
C GLU A 25 9.29 -5.81 2.19
N THR A 26 8.71 -6.73 1.40
CA THR A 26 8.09 -7.97 1.91
C THR A 26 8.63 -9.26 1.30
N GLY A 27 9.54 -9.17 0.31
CA GLY A 27 10.05 -10.33 -0.42
C GLY A 27 9.03 -11.01 -1.35
N LEU A 28 7.79 -10.52 -1.41
CA LEU A 28 6.74 -11.12 -2.23
C LEU A 28 6.83 -10.67 -3.68
N GLU A 29 6.80 -11.64 -4.59
CA GLU A 29 6.54 -11.38 -6.01
C GLU A 29 5.04 -11.35 -6.29
N VAL A 30 4.58 -10.28 -6.96
CA VAL A 30 3.16 -10.07 -7.25
C VAL A 30 2.90 -9.63 -8.70
N THR A 31 1.69 -9.91 -9.16
CA THR A 31 1.07 -9.26 -10.33
C THR A 31 0.00 -8.27 -9.87
N VAL A 32 -0.12 -7.15 -10.57
CA VAL A 32 -1.18 -6.17 -10.31
C VAL A 32 -2.47 -6.65 -10.97
N ASP A 33 -3.56 -6.70 -10.20
CA ASP A 33 -4.87 -7.15 -10.67
C ASP A 33 -5.75 -5.96 -11.07
N ARG A 34 -6.03 -5.05 -10.12
CA ARG A 34 -6.83 -3.84 -10.35
C ARG A 34 -6.41 -2.68 -9.46
N LEU A 35 -6.64 -1.46 -9.97
CA LEU A 35 -6.60 -0.23 -9.18
C LEU A 35 -7.86 -0.18 -8.29
N THR A 36 -7.68 0.14 -7.01
CA THR A 36 -8.80 0.29 -6.05
C THR A 36 -9.05 1.73 -5.64
N GLY A 37 -8.07 2.62 -5.82
CA GLY A 37 -8.25 4.04 -5.57
C GLY A 37 -7.00 4.87 -5.84
N VAL A 38 -7.24 6.16 -6.04
CA VAL A 38 -6.28 7.25 -6.21
C VAL A 38 -6.57 8.27 -5.13
N TYR A 39 -5.62 8.49 -4.23
CA TYR A 39 -5.79 9.36 -3.07
C TYR A 39 -4.81 10.52 -3.14
N TYR A 40 -5.32 11.73 -3.28
CA TYR A 40 -4.53 12.95 -3.23
C TYR A 40 -4.28 13.36 -1.78
N GLU A 41 -3.00 13.51 -1.40
CA GLU A 41 -2.55 14.05 -0.11
C GLU A 41 -2.09 15.50 -0.29
N PRO A 42 -2.94 16.51 0.01
CA PRO A 42 -2.64 17.91 -0.29
C PRO A 42 -1.39 18.43 0.43
N HIS A 43 -1.11 17.91 1.63
CA HIS A 43 0.03 18.36 2.43
C HIS A 43 1.38 18.08 1.77
N HIS A 44 1.48 17.00 0.99
CA HIS A 44 2.71 16.63 0.28
C HIS A 44 2.61 16.87 -1.23
N ASP A 45 1.44 17.28 -1.72
CA ASP A 45 1.12 17.37 -3.14
C ASP A 45 1.39 16.05 -3.89
N MET A 46 0.94 14.93 -3.30
CA MET A 46 1.21 13.57 -3.82
C MET A 46 -0.07 12.79 -4.10
N HIS A 47 -0.01 11.94 -5.12
CA HIS A 47 -1.05 10.96 -5.42
C HIS A 47 -0.60 9.56 -4.98
N HIS A 48 -1.40 8.92 -4.14
CA HIS A 48 -1.22 7.53 -3.73
C HIS A 48 -2.10 6.64 -4.61
N PHE A 49 -1.49 5.74 -5.35
CA PHE A 49 -2.19 4.73 -6.13
C PHE A 49 -2.23 3.43 -5.35
N VAL A 50 -3.42 2.85 -5.19
CA VAL A 50 -3.63 1.62 -4.42
C VAL A 50 -4.13 0.53 -5.35
N PHE A 51 -3.48 -0.62 -5.27
CA PHE A 51 -3.78 -1.76 -6.13
C PHE A 51 -4.07 -3.00 -5.30
N ILE A 52 -4.99 -3.84 -5.79
CA ILE A 52 -5.02 -5.24 -5.40
C ILE A 52 -4.01 -5.99 -6.26
N CYS A 53 -3.21 -6.82 -5.61
CA CYS A 53 -2.19 -7.64 -6.23
C CYS A 53 -2.43 -9.11 -5.90
N LYS A 54 -1.98 -9.99 -6.81
CA LYS A 54 -1.99 -11.45 -6.62
C LYS A 54 -0.56 -11.93 -6.44
N ILE A 55 -0.33 -12.77 -5.42
CA ILE A 55 0.99 -13.34 -5.17
C ILE A 55 1.25 -14.43 -6.22
N VAL A 56 2.44 -14.40 -6.83
CA VAL A 56 2.82 -15.33 -7.89
C VAL A 56 3.18 -16.72 -7.31
N ASN A 57 3.84 -16.74 -6.16
CA ASN A 57 4.34 -17.94 -5.50
C ASN A 57 3.79 -18.06 -4.08
N ASN A 58 3.55 -19.27 -3.57
CA ASN A 58 2.98 -19.48 -2.24
C ASN A 58 4.01 -19.29 -1.09
N GLN A 59 4.83 -18.25 -1.18
CA GLN A 59 5.84 -17.87 -0.20
C GLN A 59 5.24 -16.99 0.90
N ALA A 60 5.72 -17.15 2.13
CA ALA A 60 5.36 -16.27 3.24
C ALA A 60 6.11 -14.93 3.11
N PRO A 61 5.51 -13.80 3.51
CA PRO A 61 6.18 -12.50 3.46
C PRO A 61 7.37 -12.50 4.43
N GLN A 62 8.47 -11.88 4.01
CA GLN A 62 9.70 -11.71 4.78
C GLN A 62 10.13 -10.24 4.75
N PRO A 63 10.27 -9.58 5.91
CA PRO A 63 10.52 -8.14 5.92
C PRO A 63 11.96 -7.84 5.47
N CYS A 64 12.13 -6.75 4.72
CA CYS A 64 13.45 -6.18 4.53
C CYS A 64 13.80 -5.23 5.68
N TYR A 65 14.70 -5.69 6.55
CA TYR A 65 15.12 -5.00 7.79
C TYR A 65 15.73 -3.60 7.61
N LYS A 66 15.92 -3.13 6.37
CA LYS A 66 16.33 -1.74 6.10
C LYS A 66 15.20 -0.75 6.38
N GLU A 67 13.96 -1.14 6.11
CA GLU A 67 12.79 -0.24 6.19
C GLU A 67 11.61 -0.86 6.96
N ILE A 68 11.50 -2.18 6.97
CA ILE A 68 10.39 -2.93 7.57
C ILE A 68 10.94 -3.86 8.65
N THR A 69 10.42 -3.74 9.86
CA THR A 69 10.84 -4.56 11.01
C THR A 69 10.07 -5.88 11.11
N ALA A 70 8.83 -5.91 10.61
CA ALA A 70 7.96 -7.08 10.59
C ALA A 70 6.93 -6.96 9.47
N CYS A 71 6.54 -8.10 8.89
CA CYS A 71 5.40 -8.22 7.99
C CYS A 71 4.69 -9.56 8.24
N GLN A 72 3.36 -9.56 8.10
CA GLN A 72 2.52 -10.72 8.33
C GLN A 72 1.19 -10.56 7.58
N TYR A 73 0.46 -11.65 7.43
CA TYR A 73 -0.96 -11.59 7.04
C TYR A 73 -1.81 -11.30 8.27
N CYS A 74 -2.76 -10.38 8.14
CA CYS A 74 -3.68 -10.00 9.21
C CYS A 74 -5.13 -10.27 8.80
N SER A 75 -5.98 -10.61 9.77
CA SER A 75 -7.43 -10.57 9.55
C SER A 75 -7.90 -9.11 9.49
N ILE A 76 -8.96 -8.84 8.74
CA ILE A 76 -9.58 -7.51 8.70
C ILE A 76 -10.18 -7.10 10.06
N ASP A 77 -10.61 -8.08 10.85
CA ASP A 77 -11.18 -7.87 12.18
C ASP A 77 -10.10 -7.73 13.27
N ASP A 78 -8.83 -7.97 12.93
CA ASP A 78 -7.69 -7.96 13.86
C ASP A 78 -6.47 -7.31 13.20
N LEU A 79 -6.63 -6.05 12.81
CA LEU A 79 -5.56 -5.24 12.24
C LEU A 79 -4.62 -4.73 13.33
N PRO A 80 -3.29 -4.72 13.09
CA PRO A 80 -2.31 -4.25 14.06
C PRO A 80 -2.48 -2.78 14.40
N ARG A 81 -1.93 -2.38 15.55
CA ARG A 81 -1.93 -1.01 16.06
C ARG A 81 -0.50 -0.54 16.39
N PRO A 82 -0.20 0.77 16.26
CA PRO A 82 -1.09 1.82 15.80
C PRO A 82 -1.34 1.76 14.28
N LEU A 83 -2.52 2.17 13.83
CA LEU A 83 -2.92 2.19 12.42
C LEU A 83 -3.53 3.53 12.04
N SER A 84 -3.08 4.13 10.93
CA SER A 84 -3.71 5.37 10.45
C SER A 84 -5.08 5.10 9.81
N ASP A 85 -6.00 6.04 10.00
CA ASP A 85 -7.30 6.11 9.32
C ASP A 85 -7.17 5.99 7.80
N PHE A 86 -6.15 6.62 7.21
CA PHE A 86 -5.86 6.52 5.79
C PHE A 86 -5.48 5.10 5.37
N THR A 87 -4.71 4.37 6.18
CA THR A 87 -4.38 2.97 5.88
C THR A 87 -5.60 2.08 6.01
N TYR A 88 -6.40 2.27 7.06
CA TYR A 88 -7.64 1.55 7.24
C TYR A 88 -8.62 1.77 6.09
N LYS A 89 -8.83 3.03 5.68
CA LYS A 89 -9.70 3.39 4.56
C LYS A 89 -9.30 2.69 3.26
N ARG A 90 -8.00 2.67 2.92
CA ARG A 90 -7.50 1.97 1.73
C ARG A 90 -7.80 0.48 1.74
N ILE A 91 -7.71 -0.16 2.91
CA ILE A 91 -8.07 -1.57 3.08
C ILE A 91 -9.57 -1.76 2.84
N GLN A 92 -10.41 -0.92 3.45
CA GLN A 92 -11.87 -0.99 3.28
C GLN A 92 -12.30 -0.77 1.83
N ASP A 93 -11.76 0.26 1.17
CA ASP A 93 -12.05 0.57 -0.24
C ASP A 93 -11.61 -0.60 -1.14
N ALA A 94 -10.47 -1.25 -0.86
CA ALA A 94 -10.03 -2.43 -1.61
C ALA A 94 -10.95 -3.64 -1.43
N LEU A 95 -11.48 -3.84 -0.21
CA LEU A 95 -12.39 -4.95 0.09
C LEU A 95 -13.82 -4.74 -0.44
N ASN A 96 -14.17 -3.53 -0.88
CA ASN A 96 -15.47 -3.22 -1.47
C ASN A 96 -15.42 -3.36 -3.01
N PRO A 97 -15.90 -4.47 -3.60
CA PRO A 97 -15.88 -4.65 -5.05
C PRO A 97 -16.85 -3.73 -5.80
N ASP A 98 -17.87 -3.22 -5.11
CA ASP A 98 -18.91 -2.35 -5.68
C ASP A 98 -18.54 -0.87 -5.62
N GLN A 99 -17.35 -0.54 -5.14
CA GLN A 99 -16.84 0.82 -5.07
C GLN A 99 -16.71 1.41 -6.49
N THR A 100 -17.48 2.44 -6.81
CA THR A 100 -17.41 3.16 -8.09
C THR A 100 -16.53 4.40 -8.03
N GLU A 101 -16.41 5.02 -6.85
CA GLU A 101 -15.56 6.20 -6.66
C GLU A 101 -14.10 5.75 -6.53
N SER A 102 -13.25 6.29 -7.40
CA SER A 102 -11.82 5.95 -7.46
C SER A 102 -10.93 7.11 -7.04
N PHE A 103 -11.45 8.34 -6.93
CA PHE A 103 -10.65 9.52 -6.62
C PHE A 103 -11.05 10.09 -5.26
N HIS A 104 -10.06 10.29 -4.40
CA HIS A 104 -10.26 10.77 -3.05
C HIS A 104 -9.25 11.86 -2.70
N THR A 105 -9.66 12.81 -1.87
CA THR A 105 -8.74 13.75 -1.20
C THR A 105 -8.68 13.39 0.27
N ILE A 106 -7.48 13.19 0.81
CA ILE A 106 -7.30 12.81 2.22
C ILE A 106 -6.96 14.02 3.09
N GLY A 107 -7.47 13.99 4.31
CA GLY A 107 -7.16 14.97 5.35
C GLY A 107 -5.92 14.60 6.18
N PRO A 108 -5.64 15.36 7.24
CA PRO A 108 -4.61 15.02 8.21
C PRO A 108 -4.83 13.64 8.84
N ARG A 109 -3.76 12.85 9.01
CA ARG A 109 -3.83 11.48 9.55
C ARG A 109 -4.35 11.47 10.98
N GLN A 110 -5.36 10.63 11.22
CA GLN A 110 -5.78 10.22 12.56
C GLN A 110 -5.25 8.81 12.84
N TRP A 111 -4.89 8.52 14.08
CA TRP A 111 -4.32 7.23 14.47
C TRP A 111 -5.28 6.47 15.38
N PHE A 112 -5.53 5.21 15.04
CA PHE A 112 -6.11 4.23 15.95
C PHE A 112 -4.97 3.63 16.77
N GLU A 113 -5.05 3.79 18.08
CA GLU A 113 -4.13 3.18 19.06
C GLU A 113 -4.46 1.70 19.33
#